data_AF-A0A067TZ19-F1
#
_entry.id   AF-A0A067TZ19-F1
#
_cell.length_a   1.000
_cell.length_b   1.000
_cell.length_c   1.000
_cell.angle_alpha   90.00
_cell.angle_beta   90.00
_cell.angle_gamma   90.00
#
_symmetry.space_group_name_H-M   'P 1'
#
loop_
_entity.id
_entity.type
_entity.pdbx_description
1 polymer ?
#
loop_
_entity_poly.entity_id
_entity_poly.type
_entity_poly.pdbx_seq_one_letter_code
_entity_poly.pdbx_strand_id
1 'polypeptide(L)'
;MFRQLISSPALLRLWCFLLLGLTVNTHATQYKVVNNCPSSVSLYIGGVFDSTLAKGGSTTKALGPDAGFFYTTTNGGTVDGAATRAGFYGDSNSHYYYVVKDTTHFNTGISITPNYSPSGGFCVVAHCDDTSCSTAFSQPPTRFPPPASTPPAPPVYSCPHNDVSYTITFCPSGSFPGGPISSSHAIHPNFNTNKCMDVRGAKYANGTPVQIYDCNGTGAQKWVLNKGSTKVQLAGTNFCLDAGSTPGNAVGMKIWQCYDNLPAQQWFYTDDNRIALEGKGLCLDLTNGVLTNSNQLQTWKCTNGNNNQVWSE
;
A
#
# COMPACT_ATOMS: atom_id res chain seq x y z
N MET A 1 64.68 -23.40 49.89
CA MET A 1 63.72 -24.08 50.80
C MET A 1 62.32 -23.76 50.28
N PHE A 2 61.62 -24.68 49.60
CA PHE A 2 60.57 -25.57 50.19
C PHE A 2 59.54 -24.75 51.01
N ARG A 3 58.20 -24.79 50.82
CA ARG A 3 57.28 -25.77 50.22
C ARG A 3 55.85 -25.15 50.22
N GLN A 4 55.06 -25.36 49.15
CA GLN A 4 53.77 -26.11 49.10
C GLN A 4 52.43 -25.34 49.22
N LEU A 5 51.60 -25.56 48.19
CA LEU A 5 50.14 -25.37 48.08
C LEU A 5 49.35 -26.18 49.13
N ILE A 6 48.10 -25.78 49.45
CA ILE A 6 46.90 -26.65 49.65
C ILE A 6 45.59 -25.82 49.78
N SER A 7 44.64 -26.10 48.87
CA SER A 7 43.15 -26.14 48.87
C SER A 7 42.20 -25.10 49.52
N SER A 8 41.27 -24.59 48.68
CA SER A 8 39.85 -24.17 48.90
C SER A 8 38.98 -25.14 49.75
N PRO A 9 37.72 -24.82 50.18
CA PRO A 9 36.79 -23.83 49.61
C PRO A 9 35.99 -22.91 50.57
N ALA A 10 35.34 -21.96 49.90
CA ALA A 10 34.41 -20.93 50.32
C ALA A 10 33.29 -21.34 51.30
N LEU A 11 33.08 -20.49 52.31
CA LEU A 11 31.80 -20.28 52.99
C LEU A 11 31.20 -18.97 52.45
N LEU A 12 30.52 -19.05 51.30
CA LEU A 12 29.71 -17.94 50.81
C LEU A 12 28.37 -17.96 51.55
N ARG A 13 28.16 -16.98 52.43
CA ARG A 13 26.85 -16.73 53.05
C ARG A 13 25.86 -16.35 51.95
N LEU A 14 24.83 -17.16 51.77
CA LEU A 14 23.67 -16.88 50.92
C LEU A 14 22.95 -15.66 51.50
N TRP A 15 23.20 -14.47 50.95
CA TRP A 15 22.29 -13.34 51.12
C TRP A 15 21.17 -13.53 50.10
N CYS A 16 20.06 -14.10 50.58
CA CYS A 16 18.81 -14.12 49.85
C CYS A 16 18.28 -12.67 49.81
N PHE A 17 18.67 -11.91 48.79
CA PHE A 17 17.96 -10.69 48.44
C PHE A 17 16.60 -11.12 47.90
N LEU A 18 15.59 -11.02 48.76
CA LEU A 18 14.20 -10.99 48.33
C LEU A 18 14.06 -9.71 47.49
N LEU A 19 14.30 -9.79 46.18
CA LEU A 19 13.77 -8.79 45.27
C LEU A 19 12.26 -8.90 45.39
N LEU A 20 11.64 -8.00 46.17
CA LEU A 20 10.27 -7.61 45.90
C LEU A 20 10.28 -7.11 44.45
N GLY A 21 9.87 -7.98 43.53
CA GLY A 21 9.50 -7.56 42.20
C GLY A 21 8.38 -6.54 42.35
N LEU A 22 8.73 -5.26 42.30
CA LEU A 22 7.80 -4.24 41.87
C LEU A 22 7.41 -4.65 40.46
N THR A 23 6.28 -5.34 40.35
CA THR A 23 5.58 -5.46 39.08
C THR A 23 5.24 -4.03 38.68
N VAL A 24 6.10 -3.41 37.89
CA VAL A 24 5.71 -2.23 37.13
C VAL A 24 4.60 -2.74 36.24
N ASN A 25 3.35 -2.42 36.59
CA ASN A 25 2.21 -2.59 35.69
C ASN A 25 2.50 -1.68 34.50
N THR A 26 3.23 -2.20 33.51
CA THR A 26 3.32 -1.57 32.21
C THR A 26 1.93 -1.71 31.62
N HIS A 27 1.16 -0.62 31.65
CA HIS A 27 -0.17 -0.57 31.04
C HIS A 27 0.01 -0.81 29.53
N ALA A 28 -0.14 -2.07 29.11
CA ALA A 28 -0.04 -2.44 27.72
C ALA A 28 -1.19 -1.78 26.95
N THR A 29 -0.84 -0.95 25.97
CA THR A 29 -1.78 -0.33 25.05
C THR A 29 -2.23 -1.38 24.04
N GLN A 30 -3.54 -1.43 23.77
CA GLN A 30 -4.10 -2.35 22.77
C GLN A 30 -4.13 -1.68 21.39
N TYR A 31 -3.57 -2.38 20.40
CA TYR A 31 -3.57 -1.98 19.01
C TYR A 31 -4.30 -3.04 18.18
N LYS A 32 -5.52 -2.72 17.73
CA LYS A 32 -6.26 -3.55 16.78
C LYS A 32 -5.87 -3.14 15.38
N VAL A 33 -5.27 -4.04 14.60
CA VAL A 33 -4.94 -3.81 13.20
C VAL A 33 -5.98 -4.50 12.33
N VAL A 34 -6.59 -3.75 11.42
CA VAL A 34 -7.66 -4.21 10.51
C VAL A 34 -7.18 -4.05 9.08
N ASN A 35 -7.36 -5.11 8.29
CA ASN A 35 -7.10 -5.09 6.85
C ASN A 35 -8.40 -4.90 6.06
N ASN A 36 -8.66 -3.67 5.61
CA ASN A 36 -9.74 -3.38 4.67
C ASN A 36 -9.27 -3.35 3.21
N CYS A 37 -7.99 -3.63 2.93
CA CYS A 37 -7.45 -3.63 1.57
C CYS A 37 -8.10 -4.72 0.70
N PRO A 38 -8.08 -4.58 -0.63
CA PRO A 38 -8.73 -5.52 -1.55
C PRO A 38 -8.05 -6.89 -1.60
N SER A 39 -6.89 -7.07 -0.97
CA SER A 39 -6.14 -8.32 -0.84
C SER A 39 -5.62 -8.54 0.59
N SER A 40 -5.01 -9.70 0.81
CA SER A 40 -4.20 -9.92 2.01
C SER A 40 -3.05 -8.91 2.09
N VAL A 41 -2.64 -8.57 3.31
CA VAL A 41 -1.53 -7.65 3.58
C VAL A 41 -0.53 -8.27 4.55
N SER A 42 0.76 -8.02 4.31
CA SER A 42 1.83 -8.33 5.27
C SER A 42 1.93 -7.22 6.30
N LEU A 43 1.69 -7.51 7.57
CA LEU A 43 1.81 -6.56 8.68
C LEU A 43 3.25 -6.56 9.21
N TYR A 44 3.83 -5.37 9.29
CA TYR A 44 5.10 -5.10 9.96
C TYR A 44 4.88 -4.20 11.17
N ILE A 45 5.58 -4.50 12.25
CA ILE A 45 5.58 -3.72 13.50
C ILE A 45 7.03 -3.45 13.90
N GLY A 46 7.39 -2.17 14.06
CA GLY A 46 8.74 -1.79 14.48
C GLY A 46 9.87 -2.23 13.53
N GLY A 47 9.57 -2.41 12.24
CA GLY A 47 10.54 -2.90 11.26
C GLY A 47 10.55 -4.42 11.06
N VAL A 48 9.80 -5.17 11.88
CA VAL A 48 9.81 -6.63 11.87
C VAL A 48 8.49 -7.15 11.32
N PHE A 49 8.55 -8.19 10.47
CA PHE A 49 7.35 -8.88 10.01
C PHE A 49 6.63 -9.53 11.20
N ASP A 50 5.34 -9.26 11.35
CA ASP A 50 4.51 -9.82 12.42
C ASP A 50 3.63 -10.96 11.91
N SER A 51 2.78 -10.68 10.91
CA SER A 51 1.80 -11.65 10.40
C SER A 51 1.24 -11.23 9.04
N THR A 52 0.55 -12.15 8.37
CA THR A 52 -0.25 -11.85 7.18
C THR A 52 -1.73 -11.76 7.56
N LEU A 53 -2.37 -10.64 7.25
CA LEU A 53 -3.80 -10.44 7.47
C LEU A 53 -4.55 -10.68 6.16
N ALA A 54 -5.49 -11.63 6.14
CA ALA A 54 -6.39 -11.82 5.00
C ALA A 54 -7.26 -10.58 4.76
N LYS A 55 -7.87 -10.46 3.56
CA LYS A 55 -8.87 -9.41 3.29
C LYS A 55 -9.99 -9.46 4.33
N GLY A 56 -10.30 -8.33 4.96
CA GLY A 56 -11.28 -8.23 6.05
C GLY A 56 -10.81 -8.82 7.38
N GLY A 57 -9.57 -9.33 7.44
CA GLY A 57 -8.98 -9.89 8.65
C GLY A 57 -8.51 -8.80 9.63
N SER A 58 -8.28 -9.21 10.88
CA SER A 58 -7.71 -8.33 11.90
C SER A 58 -6.88 -9.10 12.91
N THR A 59 -5.99 -8.39 13.60
CA THR A 59 -5.24 -8.90 14.76
C THR A 59 -5.18 -7.84 15.85
N THR A 60 -4.97 -8.24 17.10
CA THR A 60 -4.80 -7.32 18.23
C THR A 60 -3.45 -7.57 18.88
N LYS A 61 -2.74 -6.48 19.20
CA LYS A 61 -1.43 -6.50 19.84
C LYS A 61 -1.45 -5.69 21.13
N ALA A 62 -0.89 -6.27 22.19
CA ALA A 62 -0.67 -5.60 23.46
C ALA A 62 0.80 -5.17 23.52
N LEU A 63 1.08 -3.89 23.32
CA LEU A 63 2.44 -3.33 23.23
C LEU A 63 2.57 -2.11 24.15
N GLY A 64 3.80 -1.60 24.29
CA GLY A 64 4.02 -0.32 24.97
C GLY A 64 3.37 0.87 24.24
N PRO A 65 3.31 2.03 24.89
CA PRO A 65 2.80 3.27 24.27
C PRO A 65 3.68 3.77 23.10
N ASP A 66 4.95 3.35 23.08
CA ASP A 66 5.88 3.53 21.94
C ASP A 66 6.06 2.19 21.21
N ALA A 67 5.04 1.79 20.44
CA ALA A 67 5.00 0.51 19.74
C ALA A 67 5.76 0.51 18.39
N GLY A 68 6.46 1.59 18.06
CA GLY A 68 7.06 1.80 16.75
C GLY A 68 6.00 1.95 15.64
N PHE A 69 6.42 1.66 14.41
CA PHE A 69 5.56 1.82 13.23
C PHE A 69 4.77 0.56 12.88
N PHE A 70 3.50 0.75 12.56
CA PHE A 70 2.65 -0.27 11.93
C PHE A 70 2.47 0.07 10.45
N TYR A 71 2.79 -0.88 9.58
CA TYR A 71 2.70 -0.69 8.13
C TYR A 71 2.61 -2.01 7.37
N THR A 72 2.41 -1.90 6.07
CA THR A 72 2.48 -3.04 5.14
C THR A 72 3.41 -2.74 3.98
N THR A 73 4.05 -3.77 3.46
CA THR A 73 4.82 -3.76 2.21
C THR A 73 3.96 -4.08 0.98
N THR A 74 2.68 -4.36 1.18
CA THR A 74 1.75 -4.62 0.08
C THR A 74 1.57 -3.37 -0.79
N ASN A 75 1.21 -3.57 -2.06
CA ASN A 75 1.09 -2.50 -3.06
C ASN A 75 2.40 -1.71 -3.26
N GLY A 76 3.54 -2.43 -3.29
CA GLY A 76 4.86 -1.86 -3.57
C GLY A 76 5.56 -1.17 -2.41
N GLY A 77 5.11 -1.38 -1.17
CA GLY A 77 5.81 -0.86 0.00
C GLY A 77 7.07 -1.64 0.36
N THR A 78 7.99 -1.04 1.11
CA THR A 78 9.23 -1.70 1.57
C THR A 78 9.43 -1.60 3.08
N VAL A 79 10.27 -2.49 3.62
CA VAL A 79 10.66 -2.50 5.05
C VAL A 79 11.52 -1.29 5.45
N ASP A 80 12.19 -0.66 4.49
CA ASP A 80 13.12 0.46 4.70
C ASP A 80 12.44 1.85 4.69
N GLY A 81 11.11 1.88 4.81
CA GLY A 81 10.36 3.12 4.99
C GLY A 81 9.71 3.69 3.73
N ALA A 82 9.77 2.97 2.60
CA ALA A 82 8.92 3.26 1.45
C ALA A 82 7.50 2.71 1.68
N ALA A 83 6.85 3.16 2.75
CA ALA A 83 5.48 2.80 3.10
C ALA A 83 4.84 3.88 3.98
N THR A 84 3.54 4.07 3.82
CA THR A 84 2.73 4.84 4.78
C THR A 84 2.67 4.07 6.10
N ARG A 85 2.90 4.77 7.21
CA ARG A 85 3.08 4.18 8.54
C ARG A 85 2.21 4.86 9.58
N ALA A 86 1.57 4.08 10.44
CA ALA A 86 0.99 4.56 11.69
C ALA A 86 2.07 4.59 12.77
N GLY A 87 2.32 5.76 13.35
CA GLY A 87 3.27 5.97 14.43
C GLY A 87 2.59 6.33 15.74
N PHE A 88 3.22 5.90 16.83
CA PHE A 88 2.77 6.11 18.19
C PHE A 88 3.95 6.59 19.03
N TYR A 89 3.69 7.54 19.91
CA TYR A 89 4.68 8.01 20.86
C TYR A 89 3.99 8.36 22.16
N GLY A 90 4.61 7.98 23.27
CA GLY A 90 3.98 8.23 24.55
C GLY A 90 4.66 7.57 25.73
N ASP A 91 4.13 7.89 26.90
CA ASP A 91 4.45 7.27 28.17
C ASP A 91 3.14 7.00 28.93
N SER A 92 3.20 6.79 30.24
CA SER A 92 2.01 6.55 31.07
C SER A 92 1.04 7.72 31.15
N ASN A 93 1.44 8.93 30.72
CA ASN A 93 0.64 10.15 30.83
C ASN A 93 0.46 10.88 29.48
N SER A 94 1.14 10.42 28.44
CA SER A 94 1.20 11.08 27.13
C SER A 94 0.88 10.05 26.05
N HIS A 95 -0.15 10.31 25.24
CA HIS A 95 -0.60 9.37 24.21
C HIS A 95 -0.75 10.10 22.88
N TYR A 96 0.32 10.08 22.08
CA TYR A 96 0.38 10.69 20.77
C TYR A 96 0.35 9.65 19.66
N TYR A 97 -0.29 10.02 18.56
CA TYR A 97 -0.32 9.22 17.34
C TYR A 97 -0.29 10.12 16.11
N TYR A 98 0.23 9.57 15.02
CA TYR A 98 0.46 10.32 13.79
C TYR A 98 0.61 9.36 12.62
N VAL A 99 0.49 9.89 11.40
CA VAL A 99 0.77 9.15 10.17
C VAL A 99 2.02 9.73 9.53
N VAL A 100 2.91 8.86 9.07
CA VAL A 100 4.02 9.22 8.19
C VAL A 100 3.68 8.70 6.80
N LYS A 101 3.48 9.60 5.84
CA LYS A 101 3.25 9.25 4.43
C LYS A 101 4.56 9.06 3.71
N ASP A 102 4.61 8.06 2.85
CA ASP A 102 5.64 7.99 1.82
C ASP A 102 5.32 9.02 0.73
N THR A 103 6.28 9.90 0.44
CA THR A 103 6.15 10.94 -0.60
C THR A 103 6.51 10.45 -2.00
N THR A 104 7.12 9.29 -2.10
CA THR A 104 7.58 8.66 -3.35
C THR A 104 6.64 7.56 -3.81
N HIS A 105 6.11 6.77 -2.87
CA HIS A 105 5.26 5.62 -3.17
C HIS A 105 4.15 5.45 -2.12
N PHE A 106 3.04 6.17 -2.30
CA PHE A 106 1.89 6.08 -1.38
C PHE A 106 1.20 4.72 -1.51
N ASN A 107 1.69 3.73 -0.76
CA ASN A 107 1.36 2.33 -0.98
C ASN A 107 0.06 1.89 -0.30
N THR A 108 -0.30 2.47 0.84
CA THR A 108 -1.46 2.04 1.64
C THR A 108 -2.05 3.21 2.40
N GLY A 109 -3.38 3.38 2.33
CA GLY A 109 -4.09 4.33 3.16
C GLY A 109 -4.16 3.83 4.60
N ILE A 110 -4.08 4.75 5.56
CA ILE A 110 -4.07 4.45 6.99
C ILE A 110 -5.03 5.38 7.73
N SER A 111 -5.82 4.81 8.63
CA SER A 111 -6.47 5.57 9.70
C SER A 111 -6.09 5.02 11.07
N ILE A 112 -5.92 5.92 12.04
CA ILE A 112 -5.74 5.60 13.46
C ILE A 112 -6.93 6.18 14.22
N THR A 113 -7.74 5.29 14.79
CA THR A 113 -8.95 5.65 15.53
C THR A 113 -8.79 5.26 17.01
N PRO A 114 -8.71 6.22 17.93
CA PRO A 114 -8.81 5.94 19.35
C PRO A 114 -10.18 5.34 19.71
N ASN A 115 -10.26 4.56 20.80
CA ASN A 115 -11.51 4.02 21.33
C ASN A 115 -12.43 5.07 21.99
N TYR A 116 -11.97 6.31 22.11
CA TYR A 116 -12.76 7.43 22.64
C TYR A 116 -13.35 8.27 21.52
N SER A 117 -14.57 8.78 21.75
CA SER A 117 -15.18 9.76 20.87
C SER A 117 -14.40 11.08 20.89
N PRO A 118 -14.25 11.75 19.73
CA PRO A 118 -13.58 13.05 19.68
C PRO A 118 -14.25 14.10 20.58
N SER A 119 -13.45 14.83 21.35
CA SER A 119 -13.95 15.89 22.24
C SER A 119 -12.90 16.99 22.41
N GLY A 120 -13.31 18.25 22.23
CA GLY A 120 -12.42 19.41 22.42
C GLY A 120 -11.16 19.39 21.55
N GLY A 121 -11.16 18.67 20.41
CA GLY A 121 -10.01 18.47 19.53
C GLY A 121 -9.09 17.30 19.91
N PHE A 122 -9.32 16.63 21.03
CA PHE A 122 -8.64 15.39 21.41
C PHE A 122 -9.34 14.16 20.82
N CYS A 123 -8.60 13.05 20.75
CA CYS A 123 -9.06 11.74 20.29
C CYS A 123 -9.69 11.74 18.88
N VAL A 124 -9.34 12.73 18.04
CA VAL A 124 -9.79 12.80 16.65
C VAL A 124 -9.08 11.75 15.80
N VAL A 125 -9.74 11.24 14.76
CA VAL A 125 -9.14 10.24 13.88
C VAL A 125 -7.97 10.85 13.10
N ALA A 126 -6.79 10.23 13.17
CA ALA A 126 -5.71 10.53 12.24
C ALA A 126 -5.97 9.74 10.96
N HIS A 127 -6.13 10.41 9.83
CA HIS A 127 -6.54 9.78 8.58
C HIS A 127 -5.66 10.24 7.43
N CYS A 128 -5.23 9.29 6.61
CA CYS A 128 -4.49 9.53 5.39
C CYS A 128 -4.81 8.45 4.36
N ASP A 129 -5.57 8.80 3.33
CA ASP A 129 -6.07 7.85 2.32
C ASP A 129 -5.90 8.36 0.87
N ASP A 130 -5.17 9.46 0.69
CA ASP A 130 -4.81 10.01 -0.62
C ASP A 130 -3.36 10.53 -0.66
N THR A 131 -2.84 10.92 -1.82
CA THR A 131 -1.46 11.38 -1.95
C THR A 131 -1.20 12.78 -1.36
N SER A 132 -2.25 13.58 -1.20
CA SER A 132 -2.15 14.93 -0.64
C SER A 132 -1.88 14.87 0.86
N CYS A 133 -2.61 14.03 1.61
CA CYS A 133 -2.53 13.82 3.07
C CYS A 133 -1.82 14.96 3.81
N SER A 134 -2.40 16.16 3.76
CA SER A 134 -1.76 17.36 4.35
C SER A 134 -1.62 17.26 5.87
N THR A 135 -2.33 16.32 6.49
CA THR A 135 -2.32 16.00 7.92
C THR A 135 -1.40 14.84 8.28
N ALA A 136 -0.55 14.38 7.35
CA ALA A 136 0.49 13.38 7.61
C ALA A 136 1.89 14.00 7.48
N PHE A 137 2.85 13.46 8.22
CA PHE A 137 4.25 13.84 8.08
C PHE A 137 4.88 13.20 6.84
N SER A 138 5.84 13.89 6.20
CA SER A 138 6.71 13.29 5.17
C SER A 138 7.90 12.51 5.76
N GLN A 139 8.22 12.73 7.04
CA GLN A 139 9.27 12.05 7.78
C GLN A 139 8.85 11.88 9.25
N PRO A 140 9.31 10.84 9.97
CA PRO A 140 9.01 10.69 11.39
C PRO A 140 9.29 11.97 12.20
N PRO A 141 8.35 12.46 13.03
CA PRO A 141 8.61 13.59 13.91
C PRO A 141 9.68 13.24 14.94
N THR A 142 10.56 14.20 15.22
CA THR A 142 11.64 14.04 16.22
C THR A 142 11.31 14.68 17.57
N ARG A 143 10.17 15.37 17.66
CA ARG A 143 9.73 16.10 18.85
C ARG A 143 8.21 16.03 18.98
N PHE A 144 7.76 15.94 20.22
CA PHE A 144 6.35 15.99 20.59
C PHE A 144 6.11 17.15 21.56
N PRO A 145 4.94 17.80 21.51
CA PRO A 145 4.61 18.82 22.48
C PRO A 145 4.51 18.22 23.90
N PRO A 146 4.80 19.00 24.95
CA PRO A 146 4.53 18.54 26.31
C PRO A 146 3.02 18.31 26.51
N PRO A 147 2.62 17.38 27.40
CA PRO A 147 1.21 17.19 27.74
C PRO A 147 0.56 18.50 28.16
N ALA A 148 -0.55 18.85 27.51
CA ALA A 148 -1.26 20.10 27.72
C ALA A 148 -2.77 19.86 27.78
N SER A 149 -3.49 20.79 28.42
CA SER A 149 -4.96 20.82 28.38
C SER A 149 -5.51 21.24 27.01
N THR A 150 -4.64 21.67 26.09
CA THR A 150 -4.97 22.05 24.72
C THR A 150 -4.50 20.97 23.75
N PRO A 151 -5.32 20.56 22.77
CA PRO A 151 -4.95 19.52 21.81
C PRO A 151 -3.82 19.99 20.88
N PRO A 152 -2.92 19.10 20.45
CA PRO A 152 -1.98 19.40 19.38
C PRO A 152 -2.73 19.63 18.07
N ALA A 153 -2.19 20.48 17.20
CA ALA A 153 -2.67 20.60 15.84
C ALA A 153 -2.13 19.44 14.98
N PRO A 154 -2.89 18.97 13.96
CA PRO A 154 -2.35 18.06 12.95
C PRO A 154 -1.03 18.60 12.38
N PRO A 155 -0.05 17.74 12.05
CA PRO A 155 -0.17 16.29 11.86
C PRO A 155 0.05 15.42 13.13
N VAL A 156 0.14 16.00 14.32
CA VAL A 156 0.20 15.26 15.60
C VAL A 156 -1.18 15.24 16.24
N TYR A 157 -1.56 14.09 16.77
CA TYR A 157 -2.83 13.89 17.46
C TYR A 157 -2.57 13.34 18.86
N SER A 158 -3.52 13.56 19.78
CA SER A 158 -3.43 13.01 21.13
C SER A 158 -4.78 12.61 21.69
N CYS A 159 -4.77 11.60 22.55
CA CYS A 159 -5.95 11.12 23.27
C CYS A 159 -5.57 10.83 24.73
N PRO A 160 -5.75 11.82 25.64
CA PRO A 160 -5.15 11.79 26.98
C PRO A 160 -5.98 10.96 27.97
N HIS A 161 -6.20 9.68 27.64
CA HIS A 161 -6.87 8.70 28.49
C HIS A 161 -5.94 7.53 28.80
N ASN A 162 -5.82 7.16 30.07
CA ASN A 162 -4.87 6.14 30.54
C ASN A 162 -5.13 4.73 29.99
N ASP A 163 -6.36 4.45 29.56
CA ASP A 163 -6.83 3.19 28.97
C ASP A 163 -7.17 3.34 27.49
N VAL A 164 -6.56 4.31 26.81
CA VAL A 164 -6.69 4.46 25.36
C VAL A 164 -6.22 3.21 24.64
N SER A 165 -6.98 2.81 23.62
CA SER A 165 -6.60 1.80 22.65
C SER A 165 -6.85 2.33 21.25
N TYR A 166 -6.15 1.77 20.27
CA TYR A 166 -6.16 2.26 18.90
C TYR A 166 -6.61 1.17 17.93
N THR A 167 -7.48 1.54 16.99
CA THR A 167 -7.71 0.76 15.78
C THR A 167 -6.93 1.38 14.63
N ILE A 168 -6.02 0.60 14.05
CA ILE A 168 -5.26 0.93 12.85
C ILE A 168 -5.94 0.21 11.69
N THR A 169 -6.43 0.96 10.72
CA THR A 169 -7.09 0.38 9.54
C THR A 169 -6.22 0.64 8.32
N PHE A 170 -5.79 -0.44 7.66
CA PHE A 170 -5.21 -0.37 6.33
C PHE A 170 -6.30 -0.30 5.27
N CYS A 171 -6.12 0.57 4.28
CA CYS A 171 -7.08 0.91 3.24
C CYS A 171 -8.48 1.27 3.80
N PRO A 172 -8.63 2.36 4.58
CA PRO A 172 -9.93 2.77 5.10
C PRO A 172 -11.03 2.89 4.03
N SER A 173 -10.68 3.34 2.82
CA SER A 173 -11.55 3.37 1.63
C SER A 173 -11.94 2.00 1.06
N GLY A 174 -11.31 0.91 1.50
CA GLY A 174 -11.50 -0.43 0.93
C GLY A 174 -10.66 -0.72 -0.32
N SER A 175 -9.86 0.25 -0.78
CA SER A 175 -8.97 0.14 -1.94
C SER A 175 -7.53 0.44 -1.54
N PHE A 176 -6.55 -0.18 -2.22
CA PHE A 176 -5.21 0.37 -2.19
C PHE A 176 -5.23 1.77 -2.77
N PRO A 177 -4.42 2.71 -2.25
CA PRO A 177 -4.25 3.99 -2.89
C PRO A 177 -3.87 3.82 -4.36
N GLY A 178 -4.72 4.39 -5.21
CA GLY A 178 -4.75 4.17 -6.64
C GLY A 178 -5.35 5.36 -7.40
N GLY A 179 -5.14 6.58 -6.89
CA GLY A 179 -5.35 7.82 -7.65
C GLY A 179 -5.18 9.10 -6.80
N PRO A 180 -4.44 10.14 -7.25
CA PRO A 180 -3.36 10.18 -8.24
C PRO A 180 -1.99 10.23 -7.55
N ILE A 181 -1.09 9.27 -7.82
CA ILE A 181 0.24 9.34 -8.49
C ILE A 181 0.90 7.96 -8.28
N SER A 182 0.38 6.92 -8.94
CA SER A 182 1.32 6.02 -9.61
C SER A 182 1.67 6.76 -10.90
N SER A 183 2.93 6.77 -11.32
CA SER A 183 3.34 7.34 -12.60
C SER A 183 2.38 6.86 -13.68
N SER A 184 1.46 7.71 -14.14
CA SER A 184 0.59 7.32 -15.24
C SER A 184 1.46 7.30 -16.48
N HIS A 185 1.60 6.13 -17.09
CA HIS A 185 2.48 5.96 -18.24
C HIS A 185 1.69 6.13 -19.52
N ALA A 186 2.37 6.69 -20.52
CA ALA A 186 2.01 6.44 -21.89
C ALA A 186 2.48 5.02 -22.22
N ILE A 187 1.57 4.14 -22.65
CA ILE A 187 1.94 2.78 -23.02
C ILE A 187 2.20 2.74 -24.52
N HIS A 188 3.42 2.40 -24.90
CA HIS A 188 3.93 2.46 -26.26
C HIS A 188 4.01 1.08 -26.91
N PRO A 189 3.45 0.87 -28.11
CA PRO A 189 3.60 -0.40 -28.82
C PRO A 189 5.01 -0.52 -29.39
N ASN A 190 5.62 -1.69 -29.25
CA ASN A 190 6.89 -2.05 -29.91
C ASN A 190 8.01 -1.03 -29.63
N PHE A 191 8.06 -0.45 -28.43
CA PHE A 191 8.98 0.64 -28.04
C PHE A 191 8.86 1.94 -28.87
N ASN A 192 7.77 2.14 -29.61
CA ASN A 192 7.55 3.34 -30.41
C ASN A 192 6.95 4.46 -29.56
N THR A 193 7.80 5.34 -29.05
CA THR A 193 7.42 6.45 -28.16
C THR A 193 6.54 7.54 -28.81
N ASN A 194 6.35 7.50 -30.14
CA ASN A 194 5.44 8.41 -30.84
C ASN A 194 3.99 7.89 -30.88
N LYS A 195 3.76 6.65 -30.45
CA LYS A 195 2.45 5.99 -30.48
C LYS A 195 2.05 5.55 -29.08
N CYS A 196 0.78 5.73 -28.75
CA CYS A 196 0.25 5.51 -27.41
C CYS A 196 -1.00 4.64 -27.47
N MET A 197 -1.17 3.77 -26.48
CA MET A 197 -2.45 3.13 -26.19
C MET A 197 -3.46 4.19 -25.76
N ASP A 198 -4.57 4.29 -26.49
CA ASP A 198 -5.46 5.44 -26.48
C ASP A 198 -6.92 5.00 -26.40
N VAL A 199 -7.72 5.70 -25.58
CA VAL A 199 -9.18 5.56 -25.59
C VAL A 199 -9.76 6.37 -26.73
N ARG A 200 -10.41 5.69 -27.68
CA ARG A 200 -10.88 6.27 -28.93
C ARG A 200 -11.74 7.53 -28.69
N GLY A 201 -11.25 8.65 -29.21
CA GLY A 201 -11.94 9.95 -29.14
C GLY A 201 -12.07 10.51 -27.72
N ALA A 202 -11.27 10.04 -26.76
CA ALA A 202 -11.35 10.40 -25.34
C ALA A 202 -12.77 10.19 -24.74
N LYS A 203 -13.54 9.26 -25.30
CA LYS A 203 -14.91 8.98 -24.84
C LYS A 203 -14.91 7.98 -23.70
N TYR A 204 -15.02 8.45 -22.46
CA TYR A 204 -15.02 7.58 -21.27
C TYR A 204 -16.40 6.97 -21.00
N ALA A 205 -16.73 5.92 -21.76
CA ALA A 205 -17.96 5.15 -21.61
C ALA A 205 -17.67 3.65 -21.78
N ASN A 206 -18.47 2.81 -21.13
CA ASN A 206 -18.39 1.37 -21.30
C ASN A 206 -18.48 0.99 -22.78
N GLY A 207 -17.53 0.18 -23.22
CA GLY A 207 -17.47 -0.28 -24.60
C GLY A 207 -16.71 0.61 -25.55
N THR A 208 -16.21 1.79 -25.13
CA THR A 208 -15.37 2.60 -26.00
C THR A 208 -14.09 1.84 -26.37
N PRO A 209 -13.76 1.71 -27.67
CA PRO A 209 -12.58 1.00 -28.12
C PRO A 209 -11.25 1.59 -27.61
N VAL A 210 -10.29 0.70 -27.36
CA VAL A 210 -8.88 1.08 -27.14
C VAL A 210 -8.10 0.85 -28.42
N GLN A 211 -7.30 1.84 -28.81
CA GLN A 211 -6.61 1.91 -30.10
C GLN A 211 -5.15 2.35 -29.92
N ILE A 212 -4.39 2.35 -31.01
CA ILE A 212 -3.19 3.18 -31.12
C ILE A 212 -3.54 4.54 -31.69
N TYR A 213 -2.93 5.57 -31.12
CA TYR A 213 -2.97 6.94 -31.64
C TYR A 213 -1.62 7.63 -31.43
N ASP A 214 -1.38 8.71 -32.15
CA ASP A 214 -0.25 9.60 -31.88
C ASP A 214 -0.29 10.07 -30.43
N CYS A 215 0.87 10.02 -29.77
CA CYS A 215 0.95 10.51 -28.40
C CYS A 215 0.64 12.02 -28.35
N ASN A 216 -0.33 12.39 -27.53
CA ASN A 216 -0.85 13.76 -27.41
C ASN A 216 -0.96 14.23 -25.94
N GLY A 217 -0.57 13.38 -24.98
CA GLY A 217 -0.49 13.74 -23.55
C GLY A 217 -1.84 13.89 -22.84
N THR A 218 -2.95 13.60 -23.52
CA THR A 218 -4.30 13.66 -22.93
C THR A 218 -4.53 12.54 -21.91
N GLY A 219 -5.57 12.69 -21.08
CA GLY A 219 -5.97 11.65 -20.13
C GLY A 219 -6.33 10.31 -20.78
N ALA A 220 -6.73 10.32 -22.06
CA ALA A 220 -7.08 9.12 -22.82
C ALA A 220 -5.90 8.18 -23.09
N GLN A 221 -4.67 8.64 -22.83
CA GLN A 221 -3.41 7.91 -23.08
C GLN A 221 -2.63 7.61 -21.81
N LYS A 222 -3.20 7.96 -20.64
CA LYS A 222 -2.54 7.81 -19.35
C LYS A 222 -3.09 6.58 -18.65
N TRP A 223 -2.26 5.57 -18.51
CA TRP A 223 -2.65 4.30 -17.92
C TRP A 223 -1.83 4.02 -16.66
N VAL A 224 -2.47 3.40 -15.69
CA VAL A 224 -1.82 2.81 -14.52
C VAL A 224 -1.59 1.34 -14.86
N LEU A 225 -0.32 0.96 -14.85
CA LEU A 225 0.16 -0.37 -15.14
C LEU A 225 1.34 -0.64 -14.20
N ASN A 226 1.43 -1.87 -13.68
CA ASN A 226 2.54 -2.30 -12.82
C ASN A 226 2.94 -3.71 -13.26
N LYS A 227 4.23 -4.05 -13.11
CA LYS A 227 4.71 -5.43 -13.33
C LYS A 227 3.99 -6.42 -12.42
N GLY A 228 3.84 -7.65 -12.90
CA GLY A 228 3.11 -8.71 -12.22
C GLY A 228 1.60 -8.62 -12.42
N SER A 229 0.84 -9.23 -11.50
CA SER A 229 -0.62 -9.22 -11.51
C SER A 229 -1.15 -7.82 -11.30
N THR A 230 -2.03 -7.36 -12.19
CA THR A 230 -2.44 -5.96 -12.27
C THR A 230 -3.81 -5.77 -12.95
N LYS A 231 -4.33 -4.55 -12.86
CA LYS A 231 -5.37 -4.03 -13.76
C LYS A 231 -4.74 -2.94 -14.61
N VAL A 232 -5.09 -2.87 -15.88
CA VAL A 232 -4.67 -1.76 -16.75
C VAL A 232 -5.75 -0.69 -16.70
N GLN A 233 -5.59 0.26 -15.79
CA GLN A 233 -6.63 1.26 -15.48
C GLN A 233 -6.32 2.60 -16.15
N LEU A 234 -7.32 3.23 -16.73
CA LEU A 234 -7.20 4.58 -17.26
C LEU A 234 -7.10 5.58 -16.10
N ALA A 235 -5.97 6.27 -16.03
CA ALA A 235 -5.59 7.09 -14.88
C ALA A 235 -6.63 8.17 -14.56
N GLY A 236 -6.97 8.31 -13.27
CA GLY A 236 -7.97 9.29 -12.81
C GLY A 236 -9.42 8.92 -13.13
N THR A 237 -9.70 7.69 -13.58
CA THR A 237 -11.06 7.22 -13.88
C THR A 237 -11.31 5.83 -13.29
N ASN A 238 -12.56 5.34 -13.34
CA ASN A 238 -12.93 3.96 -12.98
C ASN A 238 -13.08 3.06 -14.21
N PHE A 239 -12.24 3.24 -15.24
CA PHE A 239 -12.25 2.44 -16.46
C PHE A 239 -10.99 1.58 -16.59
N CYS A 240 -11.18 0.32 -16.94
CA CYS A 240 -10.11 -0.67 -17.11
C CYS A 240 -10.12 -1.22 -18.54
N LEU A 241 -8.94 -1.61 -19.04
CA LEU A 241 -8.80 -2.39 -20.27
C LEU A 241 -9.52 -3.73 -20.11
N ASP A 242 -10.43 -4.03 -21.04
CA ASP A 242 -11.38 -5.13 -20.93
C ASP A 242 -11.40 -6.01 -22.18
N ALA A 243 -11.07 -7.29 -22.01
CA ALA A 243 -10.99 -8.31 -23.07
C ALA A 243 -12.34 -8.91 -23.49
N GLY A 244 -13.46 -8.41 -22.94
CA GLY A 244 -14.80 -8.91 -23.20
C GLY A 244 -15.12 -10.21 -22.46
N SER A 245 -16.39 -10.60 -22.50
CA SER A 245 -16.90 -11.79 -21.81
C SER A 245 -16.36 -13.11 -22.38
N THR A 246 -15.92 -13.11 -23.63
CA THR A 246 -15.41 -14.28 -24.35
C THR A 246 -14.08 -13.94 -25.02
N PRO A 247 -12.98 -13.79 -24.24
CA PRO A 247 -11.69 -13.43 -24.79
C PRO A 247 -11.14 -14.54 -25.70
N GLY A 248 -10.53 -14.15 -26.81
CA GLY A 248 -10.00 -15.04 -27.85
C GLY A 248 -9.07 -14.28 -28.80
N ASN A 249 -8.54 -14.94 -29.81
CA ASN A 249 -7.81 -14.23 -30.86
C ASN A 249 -8.75 -13.26 -31.58
N ALA A 250 -8.24 -12.09 -31.94
CA ALA A 250 -8.96 -11.04 -32.66
C ALA A 250 -10.14 -10.40 -31.89
N VAL A 251 -10.19 -10.54 -30.57
CA VAL A 251 -11.19 -9.82 -29.77
C VAL A 251 -10.70 -8.39 -29.53
N GLY A 252 -11.46 -7.42 -30.06
CA GLY A 252 -11.13 -6.01 -29.97
C GLY A 252 -11.19 -5.48 -28.54
N MET A 253 -10.18 -4.70 -28.17
CA MET A 253 -10.03 -4.13 -26.84
C MET A 253 -10.90 -2.90 -26.67
N LYS A 254 -11.39 -2.72 -25.45
CA LYS A 254 -12.24 -1.60 -25.04
C LYS A 254 -11.99 -1.25 -23.59
N ILE A 255 -12.46 -0.07 -23.18
CA ILE A 255 -12.62 0.25 -21.77
C ILE A 255 -13.98 -0.24 -21.27
N TRP A 256 -13.99 -0.68 -20.03
CA TRP A 256 -15.21 -0.96 -19.27
C TRP A 256 -14.99 -0.56 -17.82
N GLN A 257 -16.08 -0.31 -17.10
CA GLN A 257 -16.02 -0.01 -15.67
C GLN A 257 -15.19 -1.10 -14.96
N CYS A 258 -14.26 -0.69 -14.10
CA CYS A 258 -13.42 -1.64 -13.39
C CYS A 258 -14.26 -2.46 -12.41
N TYR A 259 -14.10 -3.78 -12.45
CA TYR A 259 -14.66 -4.69 -11.45
C TYR A 259 -13.53 -5.50 -10.81
N ASP A 260 -13.65 -5.77 -9.53
CA ASP A 260 -12.77 -6.72 -8.85
C ASP A 260 -13.10 -8.14 -9.29
N ASN A 261 -12.07 -8.95 -9.48
CA ASN A 261 -12.20 -10.37 -9.84
C ASN A 261 -12.92 -10.64 -11.16
N LEU A 262 -13.02 -9.66 -12.06
CA LEU A 262 -13.51 -9.87 -13.40
C LEU A 262 -12.37 -10.39 -14.30
N PRO A 263 -12.39 -11.66 -14.76
CA PRO A 263 -11.25 -12.24 -15.47
C PRO A 263 -10.90 -11.53 -16.78
N ALA A 264 -11.85 -10.81 -17.39
CA ALA A 264 -11.63 -10.02 -18.60
C ALA A 264 -10.80 -8.74 -18.36
N GLN A 265 -10.56 -8.36 -17.10
CA GLN A 265 -9.84 -7.15 -16.69
C GLN A 265 -8.63 -7.47 -15.79
N GLN A 266 -8.29 -8.75 -15.64
CA GLN A 266 -7.15 -9.22 -14.87
C GLN A 266 -5.97 -9.50 -15.80
N TRP A 267 -4.92 -8.71 -15.66
CA TRP A 267 -3.77 -8.74 -16.54
C TRP A 267 -2.51 -9.04 -15.73
N PHE A 268 -1.52 -9.58 -16.40
CA PHE A 268 -0.18 -9.79 -15.87
C PHE A 268 0.80 -9.08 -16.79
N TYR A 269 1.45 -8.03 -16.30
CA TYR A 269 2.50 -7.35 -17.05
C TYR A 269 3.84 -8.01 -16.78
N THR A 270 4.32 -8.76 -17.77
CA THR A 270 5.50 -9.62 -17.65
C THR A 270 6.80 -8.81 -17.70
N ASP A 271 7.90 -9.40 -17.20
CA ASP A 271 9.24 -8.79 -17.29
C ASP A 271 9.72 -8.58 -18.73
N ASP A 272 9.24 -9.40 -19.67
CA ASP A 272 9.49 -9.25 -21.11
C ASP A 272 8.50 -8.31 -21.83
N ASN A 273 7.87 -7.41 -21.08
CA ASN A 273 7.04 -6.31 -21.58
C ASN A 273 5.77 -6.75 -22.33
N ARG A 274 5.15 -7.88 -21.95
CA ARG A 274 3.85 -8.30 -22.47
C ARG A 274 2.76 -8.06 -21.45
N ILE A 275 1.60 -7.59 -21.90
CA ILE A 275 0.40 -7.44 -21.06
C ILE A 275 -0.48 -8.66 -21.32
N ALA A 276 -0.34 -9.69 -20.50
CA ALA A 276 -0.99 -10.98 -20.67
C ALA A 276 -2.31 -11.05 -19.89
N LEU A 277 -3.37 -11.57 -20.49
CA LEU A 277 -4.64 -11.83 -19.81
C LEU A 277 -4.50 -13.07 -18.92
N GLU A 278 -4.72 -12.90 -17.61
CA GLU A 278 -4.39 -13.91 -16.62
C GLU A 278 -5.11 -15.24 -16.85
N GLY A 279 -4.33 -16.33 -16.91
CA GLY A 279 -4.86 -17.67 -17.08
C GLY A 279 -5.51 -17.95 -18.45
N LYS A 280 -5.38 -17.05 -19.44
CA LYS A 280 -5.98 -17.22 -20.77
C LYS A 280 -4.98 -17.52 -21.90
N GLY A 281 -3.69 -17.28 -21.67
CA GLY A 281 -2.66 -17.45 -22.71
C GLY A 281 -2.80 -16.45 -23.88
N LEU A 282 -3.51 -15.35 -23.64
CA LEU A 282 -3.73 -14.25 -24.58
C LEU A 282 -2.98 -13.02 -24.11
N CYS A 283 -2.46 -12.23 -25.03
CA CYS A 283 -1.73 -11.00 -24.79
C CYS A 283 -2.43 -9.85 -25.49
N LEU A 284 -2.33 -8.64 -24.93
CA LEU A 284 -2.63 -7.41 -25.64
C LEU A 284 -1.74 -7.32 -26.88
N ASP A 285 -2.35 -7.09 -28.02
CA ASP A 285 -1.71 -7.22 -29.32
C ASP A 285 -2.04 -6.00 -30.18
N LEU A 286 -1.00 -5.42 -30.77
CA LEU A 286 -1.10 -4.44 -31.83
C LEU A 286 -1.61 -5.14 -33.09
N THR A 287 -2.89 -4.95 -33.40
CA THR A 287 -3.56 -5.63 -34.50
C THR A 287 -2.77 -5.51 -35.81
N ASN A 288 -2.33 -6.66 -36.32
CA ASN A 288 -1.50 -6.80 -37.53
C ASN A 288 -0.17 -6.02 -37.51
N GLY A 289 0.31 -5.56 -36.35
CA GLY A 289 1.51 -4.71 -36.24
C GLY A 289 1.35 -3.31 -36.82
N VAL A 290 0.11 -2.87 -37.10
CA VAL A 290 -0.16 -1.63 -37.82
C VAL A 290 -0.15 -0.43 -36.86
N LEU A 291 0.71 0.55 -37.13
CA LEU A 291 0.89 1.75 -36.29
C LEU A 291 0.04 2.95 -36.73
N THR A 292 -0.83 2.81 -37.73
CA THR A 292 -1.71 3.91 -38.16
C THR A 292 -2.71 4.26 -37.07
N ASN A 293 -2.96 5.55 -36.86
CA ASN A 293 -3.94 6.02 -35.90
C ASN A 293 -5.29 5.33 -36.11
N SER A 294 -5.97 5.07 -35.00
CA SER A 294 -7.26 4.39 -34.93
C SER A 294 -7.23 2.88 -35.11
N ASN A 295 -6.05 2.26 -35.30
CA ASN A 295 -5.94 0.81 -35.26
C ASN A 295 -6.37 0.30 -33.88
N GLN A 296 -7.46 -0.46 -33.81
CA GLN A 296 -7.98 -0.98 -32.56
C GLN A 296 -7.06 -2.09 -32.06
N LEU A 297 -6.73 -2.09 -30.76
CA LEU A 297 -5.98 -3.19 -30.16
C LEU A 297 -6.85 -4.42 -30.03
N GLN A 298 -6.22 -5.59 -29.93
CA GLN A 298 -6.92 -6.86 -29.77
C GLN A 298 -6.25 -7.74 -28.72
N THR A 299 -6.90 -8.83 -28.34
CA THR A 299 -6.20 -9.97 -27.74
C THR A 299 -5.74 -10.94 -28.82
N TRP A 300 -4.55 -11.50 -28.63
CA TRP A 300 -4.02 -12.57 -29.47
C TRP A 300 -3.20 -13.55 -28.64
N LYS A 301 -3.08 -14.81 -29.09
CA LYS A 301 -2.24 -15.82 -28.43
C LYS A 301 -0.85 -15.27 -28.13
N CYS A 302 -0.46 -15.31 -26.86
CA CYS A 302 0.87 -14.88 -26.44
C CYS A 302 1.93 -15.69 -27.19
N THR A 303 2.84 -15.01 -27.87
CA THR A 303 3.87 -15.62 -28.70
C THR A 303 5.22 -14.99 -28.38
N ASN A 304 6.23 -15.80 -28.06
CA ASN A 304 7.58 -15.30 -27.77
C ASN A 304 8.20 -14.69 -29.04
N GLY A 305 8.85 -13.54 -28.91
CA GLY A 305 9.45 -12.81 -30.03
C GLY A 305 8.45 -12.09 -30.95
N ASN A 306 7.14 -12.11 -30.63
CA ASN A 306 6.17 -11.31 -31.36
C ASN A 306 6.22 -9.85 -30.87
N ASN A 307 6.86 -8.98 -31.66
CA ASN A 307 6.99 -7.56 -31.31
C ASN A 307 5.65 -6.87 -31.13
N ASN A 308 4.57 -7.29 -31.81
CA ASN A 308 3.24 -6.69 -31.70
C ASN A 308 2.62 -6.82 -30.30
N GLN A 309 3.20 -7.65 -29.44
CA GLN A 309 2.72 -7.91 -28.07
C GLN A 309 3.62 -7.25 -27.02
N VAL A 310 4.59 -6.45 -27.45
CA VAL A 310 5.55 -5.77 -26.58
C VAL A 310 5.09 -4.34 -26.35
N TRP A 311 5.03 -3.96 -25.08
CA TRP A 311 4.50 -2.68 -24.60
C TRP A 311 5.49 -2.05 -23.62
N SER A 312 5.92 -0.82 -23.87
CA SER A 312 6.83 -0.09 -22.98
C SER A 312 6.14 1.12 -22.34
N GLU A 313 6.62 1.49 -21.16
CA GLU A 313 6.24 2.71 -20.43
C GLU A 313 7.07 3.93 -20.84
#